data_AF-A0A7C1BD47-F1
#
_entry.id   AF-A0A7C1BD47-F1
#
_cell.length_a   1.000
_cell.length_b   1.000
_cell.length_c   1.000
_cell.angle_alpha   90.00
_cell.angle_beta   90.00
_cell.angle_gamma   90.00
#
_symmetry.space_group_name_H-M   'P 1'
#
loop_
_entity.id
_entity.type
_entity.pdbx_description
1 polymer ?
#
loop_
_entity_poly.entity_id
_entity_poly.type
_entity_poly.pdbx_seq_one_letter_code
_entity_poly.pdbx_strand_id
1 'polypeptide(L)'
;MKQMKRKHLWVSLLITAVIMIPTALVLAEPLLEDENFSEELPRSIDAASTDSSIGGLKIRGVWGYSGDKDPDGYLVGKVTKRGKQVIFQGVFNQSGKETRFHIVGLLKKGFLNGKITVGEKTIKITGLYRINKEKHLLRLRWLTPHNSGWAVGKIFIY
;
A
#
# COMPACT_ATOMS: atom_id res chain seq x y z
N MET A 1 -44.83 -38.86 -56.61
CA MET A 1 -46.30 -38.88 -56.44
C MET A 1 -46.64 -38.40 -55.03
N LYS A 2 -47.53 -37.39 -54.89
CA LYS A 2 -48.21 -36.88 -53.66
C LYS A 2 -47.33 -36.34 -52.51
N GLN A 3 -47.36 -35.04 -52.21
CA GLN A 3 -48.33 -34.33 -51.33
C GLN A 3 -48.40 -34.91 -49.91
N MET A 4 -48.46 -34.19 -48.79
CA MET A 4 -48.56 -32.75 -48.46
C MET A 4 -48.42 -32.61 -46.93
N LYS A 5 -47.98 -31.41 -46.49
CA LYS A 5 -48.44 -30.62 -45.31
C LYS A 5 -48.41 -31.21 -43.89
N ARG A 6 -47.76 -30.46 -42.99
CA ARG A 6 -48.39 -29.61 -41.93
C ARG A 6 -47.27 -28.83 -41.22
N LYS A 7 -47.12 -27.53 -41.50
CA LYS A 7 -47.64 -26.37 -40.75
C LYS A 7 -47.08 -26.21 -39.33
N HIS A 8 -46.16 -25.25 -39.21
CA HIS A 8 -45.99 -24.20 -38.19
C HIS A 8 -46.35 -24.47 -36.72
N LEU A 9 -45.34 -24.31 -35.85
CA LEU A 9 -45.39 -23.64 -34.53
C LEU A 9 -43.95 -23.18 -34.23
N TRP A 10 -43.61 -21.94 -34.62
CA TRP A 10 -43.51 -20.76 -33.75
C TRP A 10 -42.33 -20.78 -32.76
N VAL A 11 -41.30 -20.02 -33.13
CA VAL A 11 -40.52 -19.08 -32.29
C VAL A 11 -39.85 -19.63 -31.02
N SER A 12 -38.53 -19.77 -31.05
CA SER A 12 -37.70 -19.10 -30.03
C SER A 12 -36.33 -18.71 -30.57
N LEU A 13 -36.07 -17.44 -30.42
CA LEU A 13 -34.87 -16.68 -30.76
C LEU A 13 -33.71 -17.02 -29.79
N LEU A 14 -32.49 -16.65 -30.21
CA LEU A 14 -31.29 -16.27 -29.43
C LEU A 14 -30.03 -17.11 -29.69
N ILE A 15 -29.41 -16.74 -30.82
CA ILE A 15 -28.02 -16.26 -30.95
C ILE A 15 -27.22 -16.26 -29.62
N THR A 16 -26.22 -17.14 -29.54
CA THR A 16 -25.01 -16.88 -28.76
C THR A 16 -23.81 -17.15 -29.64
N ALA A 17 -23.32 -16.06 -30.23
CA ALA A 17 -22.09 -16.00 -30.98
C ALA A 17 -20.88 -15.92 -30.03
N VAL A 18 -19.94 -16.83 -30.25
CA VAL A 18 -18.48 -16.65 -30.18
C VAL A 18 -17.93 -16.05 -28.87
N ILE A 19 -17.51 -16.94 -27.97
CA ILE A 19 -16.48 -16.64 -26.97
C ILE A 19 -15.13 -16.97 -27.60
N MET A 20 -14.40 -15.96 -28.05
CA MET A 20 -12.95 -16.00 -28.31
C MET A 20 -12.42 -14.57 -28.25
N ILE A 21 -11.97 -14.16 -27.06
CA ILE A 21 -11.04 -13.03 -26.89
C ILE A 21 -9.92 -13.51 -25.95
N PRO A 22 -8.65 -13.22 -26.28
CA PRO A 22 -7.50 -13.99 -25.82
C PRO A 22 -7.02 -13.61 -24.41
N THR A 23 -6.52 -14.61 -23.71
CA THR A 23 -5.72 -14.54 -22.47
C THR A 23 -4.42 -13.75 -22.70
N ALA A 24 -4.51 -12.43 -22.65
CA ALA A 24 -3.34 -11.55 -22.65
C ALA A 24 -3.66 -10.19 -22.03
N LEU A 25 -4.23 -10.16 -20.82
CA LEU A 25 -4.35 -8.93 -20.03
C LEU A 25 -4.55 -9.24 -18.53
N VAL A 26 -3.63 -10.01 -17.92
CA VAL A 26 -3.56 -10.16 -16.45
C VAL A 26 -2.14 -9.83 -16.02
N LEU A 27 -1.71 -8.59 -16.23
CA LEU A 27 -0.53 -8.00 -15.64
C LEU A 27 -0.75 -6.48 -15.65
N ALA A 28 -0.77 -5.89 -14.45
CA ALA A 28 -1.07 -4.49 -14.15
C ALA A 28 -2.55 -4.12 -13.99
N GLU A 29 -3.22 -4.70 -12.98
CA GLU A 29 -4.33 -4.00 -12.35
C GLU A 29 -3.80 -2.86 -11.46
N PRO A 30 -4.28 -1.62 -11.66
CA PRO A 30 -3.74 -0.41 -11.05
C PRO A 30 -4.23 -0.19 -9.61
N LEU A 31 -3.40 0.58 -8.88
CA LEU A 31 -3.54 1.09 -7.51
C LEU A 31 -4.78 1.98 -7.25
N LEU A 32 -6.00 1.50 -7.51
CA LEU A 32 -7.24 2.23 -7.25
C LEU A 32 -8.35 1.25 -6.90
N GLU A 33 -8.50 0.94 -5.62
CA GLU A 33 -9.77 0.69 -4.91
C GLU A 33 -9.45 0.07 -3.55
N ASP A 34 -9.14 0.93 -2.58
CA ASP A 34 -9.30 0.62 -1.16
C ASP A 34 -9.76 1.93 -0.51
N GLU A 35 -11.03 2.27 -0.78
CA GLU A 35 -11.72 3.42 -0.20
C GLU A 35 -12.29 3.13 1.20
N ASN A 36 -12.19 1.90 1.71
CA ASN A 36 -12.84 1.51 2.97
C ASN A 36 -11.92 1.26 4.17
N PHE A 37 -10.69 1.77 4.16
CA PHE A 37 -9.88 1.79 5.39
C PHE A 37 -10.19 3.06 6.21
N SER A 38 -11.42 3.15 6.68
CA SER A 38 -11.93 4.15 7.62
C SER A 38 -12.40 3.42 8.87
N GLU A 39 -11.45 3.03 9.72
CA GLU A 39 -11.76 2.68 11.11
C GLU A 39 -10.70 3.27 12.03
N GLU A 40 -11.16 3.74 13.18
CA GLU A 40 -10.53 4.76 14.01
C GLU A 40 -9.20 4.30 14.62
N LEU A 41 -8.12 5.04 14.33
CA LEU A 41 -6.87 4.91 15.10
C LEU A 41 -7.07 5.54 16.50
N PRO A 42 -6.62 4.88 17.58
CA PRO A 42 -6.86 5.34 18.94
C PRO A 42 -6.27 6.74 19.20
N ARG A 43 -7.06 7.56 19.90
CA ARG A 43 -6.68 8.89 20.39
C ARG A 43 -5.68 8.78 21.56
N SER A 44 -4.94 9.88 21.73
CA SER A 44 -4.01 10.27 22.80
C SER A 44 -2.63 9.58 22.85
N ILE A 45 -1.62 10.30 22.35
CA ILE A 45 -0.32 10.36 23.02
C ILE A 45 0.08 11.84 23.09
N ASP A 46 0.15 12.32 24.32
CA ASP A 46 0.37 13.70 24.73
C ASP A 46 1.66 14.32 24.18
N ALA A 47 1.58 15.64 24.05
CA ALA A 47 2.62 16.52 23.58
C ALA A 47 3.81 16.54 24.55
N ALA A 48 4.98 16.14 24.05
CA ALA A 48 6.25 16.56 24.60
C ALA A 48 6.98 17.36 23.53
N SER A 49 7.07 18.66 23.80
CA SER A 49 7.74 19.72 23.04
C SER A 49 9.25 19.54 23.00
N THR A 50 9.85 19.68 21.82
CA THR A 50 11.17 20.33 21.70
C THR A 50 11.26 20.99 20.32
N ASP A 51 11.54 22.28 20.38
CA ASP A 51 11.68 23.24 19.31
C ASP A 51 13.08 23.13 18.65
N SER A 52 13.16 23.25 17.32
CA SER A 52 14.31 23.72 16.51
C SER A 52 14.32 23.17 15.07
N SER A 53 13.97 24.08 14.14
CA SER A 53 14.57 24.28 12.81
C SER A 53 15.19 23.07 12.07
N ILE A 54 14.34 22.34 11.35
CA ILE A 54 14.38 21.96 9.92
C ILE A 54 13.15 21.05 9.76
N GLY A 55 12.00 21.66 9.42
CA GLY A 55 10.67 21.05 9.50
C GLY A 55 10.59 19.70 8.79
N GLY A 56 10.65 18.63 9.58
CA GLY A 56 10.46 17.26 9.13
C GLY A 56 9.02 16.84 9.34
N LEU A 57 8.45 16.13 8.37
CA LEU A 57 7.11 15.57 8.50
C LEU A 57 7.16 14.35 9.41
N LYS A 58 6.45 14.35 10.54
CA LYS A 58 6.32 13.17 11.40
C LYS A 58 5.21 12.27 10.88
N ILE A 59 5.38 10.97 11.00
CA ILE A 59 4.43 9.96 10.54
C ILE A 59 4.13 9.01 11.70
N ARG A 60 2.84 8.72 11.92
CA ARG A 60 2.39 7.66 12.82
C ARG A 60 1.30 6.84 12.12
N GLY A 61 1.37 5.53 12.23
CA GLY A 61 0.47 4.65 11.50
C GLY A 61 0.65 3.18 11.84
N VAL A 62 0.20 2.34 10.92
CA VAL A 62 0.24 0.89 11.01
C VAL A 62 0.96 0.30 9.81
N TRP A 63 1.43 -0.93 9.95
CA TRP A 63 2.05 -1.69 8.87
C TRP A 63 1.59 -3.15 8.93
N GLY A 64 1.78 -3.86 7.82
CA GLY A 64 1.55 -5.30 7.73
C GLY A 64 2.30 -5.95 6.57
N TYR A 65 2.29 -7.29 6.51
CA TYR A 65 2.76 -8.05 5.36
C TYR A 65 1.74 -8.02 4.21
N SER A 66 2.21 -8.14 2.96
CA SER A 66 1.27 -8.25 1.84
C SER A 66 0.59 -9.61 1.86
N GLY A 67 -0.73 -9.61 1.73
CA GLY A 67 -1.57 -10.80 1.88
C GLY A 67 -2.45 -10.70 3.13
N ASP A 68 -1.99 -9.95 4.14
CA ASP A 68 -2.73 -9.75 5.37
C ASP A 68 -3.65 -8.53 5.25
N LYS A 69 -4.90 -8.70 5.69
CA LYS A 69 -5.88 -7.61 5.78
C LYS A 69 -5.68 -6.77 7.03
N ASP A 70 -5.19 -7.40 8.09
CA ASP A 70 -5.01 -6.78 9.39
C ASP A 70 -3.58 -6.25 9.56
N PRO A 71 -3.40 -5.15 10.32
CA PRO A 71 -2.06 -4.63 10.60
C PRO A 71 -1.29 -5.55 11.57
N ASP A 72 -0.05 -5.86 11.22
CA ASP A 72 0.89 -6.59 12.08
C ASP A 72 1.44 -5.74 13.22
N GLY A 73 1.37 -4.41 13.11
CA GLY A 73 1.78 -3.52 14.18
C GLY A 73 1.86 -2.05 13.80
N TYR A 74 2.66 -1.30 14.53
CA TYR A 74 2.70 0.16 14.43
C TYR A 74 3.95 0.65 13.74
N LEU A 75 3.81 1.75 13.00
CA LEU A 75 4.89 2.46 12.33
C LEU A 75 4.96 3.90 12.87
N VAL A 76 6.16 4.33 13.25
CA VAL A 76 6.47 5.73 13.53
C VAL A 76 7.65 6.14 12.65
N GLY A 77 7.60 7.32 12.06
CA GLY A 77 8.71 7.79 11.25
C GLY A 77 8.75 9.29 11.06
N LYS A 78 9.75 9.72 10.30
CA LYS A 78 9.93 11.10 9.87
C LYS A 78 10.42 11.13 8.43
N VAL A 79 9.95 12.12 7.67
CA VAL A 79 10.47 12.46 6.36
C VAL A 79 11.23 13.78 6.49
N THR A 80 12.48 13.77 6.06
CA THR A 80 13.37 14.93 6.12
C THR A 80 13.95 15.21 4.74
N LYS A 81 14.05 16.49 4.38
CA LYS A 81 14.74 16.92 3.16
C LYS A 81 16.18 17.26 3.50
N ARG A 82 17.14 16.64 2.80
CA ARG A 82 18.59 16.93 2.91
C ARG A 82 19.12 17.27 1.52
N GLY A 83 19.30 18.57 1.25
CA GLY A 83 19.67 19.06 -0.08
C GLY A 83 18.63 18.66 -1.14
N LYS A 84 19.06 17.87 -2.13
CA LYS A 84 18.21 17.34 -3.22
C LYS A 84 17.53 16.01 -2.88
N GLN A 85 17.80 15.44 -1.70
CA GLN A 85 17.30 14.13 -1.29
C GLN A 85 16.18 14.26 -0.26
N VAL A 86 15.20 13.38 -0.35
CA VAL A 86 14.14 13.22 0.66
C VAL A 86 14.33 11.87 1.30
N ILE A 87 14.55 11.85 2.62
CA ILE A 87 14.87 10.64 3.38
C ILE A 87 13.72 10.33 4.32
N PHE A 88 13.21 9.10 4.24
CA PHE A 88 12.33 8.51 5.22
C PHE A 88 13.16 7.73 6.25
N GLN A 89 12.91 7.98 7.52
CA GLN A 89 13.46 7.23 8.64
C GLN A 89 12.29 6.82 9.54
N GLY A 90 12.14 5.52 9.78
CA GLY A 90 11.06 4.99 10.59
C GLY A 90 11.51 3.83 11.47
N VAL A 91 10.66 3.53 12.42
CA VAL A 91 10.73 2.34 13.27
C VAL A 91 9.34 1.72 13.27
N PHE A 92 9.27 0.41 13.11
CA PHE A 92 8.04 -0.34 13.29
C PHE A 92 8.24 -1.54 14.20
N ASN A 93 7.18 -1.99 14.85
CA ASN A 93 7.18 -3.15 15.74
C ASN A 93 6.14 -4.16 15.28
N GLN A 94 6.28 -5.41 15.68
CA GLN A 94 5.19 -6.38 15.55
C GLN A 94 4.37 -6.37 16.85
N SER A 95 3.05 -6.34 16.75
CA SER A 95 2.13 -6.38 17.89
C SER A 95 2.43 -7.58 18.79
N GLY A 96 2.50 -7.34 20.10
CA GLY A 96 2.84 -8.38 21.08
C GLY A 96 4.32 -8.80 21.10
N LYS A 97 5.20 -8.15 20.32
CA LYS A 97 6.65 -8.39 20.34
C LYS A 97 7.42 -7.12 20.69
N GLU A 98 8.50 -7.28 21.43
CA GLU A 98 9.44 -6.17 21.71
C GLU A 98 10.37 -5.85 20.54
N THR A 99 10.41 -6.71 19.52
CA THR A 99 11.28 -6.54 18.36
C THR A 99 10.90 -5.28 17.58
N ARG A 100 11.89 -4.40 17.40
CA ARG A 100 11.78 -3.19 16.59
C ARG A 100 12.61 -3.33 15.32
N PHE A 101 12.04 -2.85 14.24
CA PHE A 101 12.60 -2.85 12.90
C PHE A 101 12.86 -1.40 12.50
N HIS A 102 14.07 -1.09 12.10
CA HIS A 102 14.45 0.25 11.66
C HIS A 102 14.42 0.33 10.14
N ILE A 103 13.63 1.23 9.57
CA ILE A 103 13.56 1.45 8.13
C ILE A 103 14.17 2.80 7.77
N VAL A 104 15.08 2.80 6.80
CA VAL A 104 15.66 4.02 6.25
C VAL A 104 15.67 3.92 4.74
N GLY A 105 15.13 4.93 4.05
CA GLY A 105 15.10 4.94 2.60
C GLY A 105 15.06 6.32 1.97
N LEU A 106 15.53 6.40 0.74
CA LEU A 106 15.43 7.54 -0.13
C LEU A 106 14.07 7.51 -0.84
N LEU A 107 13.33 8.61 -0.72
CA LEU A 107 12.10 8.87 -1.44
C LEU A 107 12.40 9.68 -2.69
N LYS A 108 12.15 9.11 -3.88
CA LYS A 108 12.39 9.80 -5.16
C LYS A 108 11.37 9.37 -6.21
N LYS A 109 10.64 10.33 -6.77
CA LYS A 109 9.67 10.10 -7.88
C LYS A 109 8.70 8.93 -7.63
N GLY A 110 8.12 8.83 -6.44
CA GLY A 110 7.21 7.74 -6.08
C GLY A 110 7.88 6.42 -5.66
N PHE A 111 9.20 6.32 -5.74
CA PHE A 111 9.96 5.14 -5.28
C PHE A 111 10.57 5.34 -3.90
N LEU A 112 10.57 4.26 -3.13
CA LEU A 112 11.30 4.08 -1.88
C LEU A 112 12.44 3.08 -2.12
N ASN A 113 13.68 3.52 -1.98
CA ASN A 113 14.84 2.62 -2.03
C ASN A 113 15.61 2.74 -0.72
N GLY A 114 15.86 1.63 -0.04
CA GLY A 114 16.38 1.71 1.31
C GLY A 114 16.80 0.38 1.91
N LYS A 115 16.73 0.32 3.24
CA LYS A 115 17.02 -0.86 4.03
C LYS A 115 16.15 -0.93 5.28
N ILE A 116 15.92 -2.16 5.72
CA ILE A 116 15.35 -2.49 7.03
C ILE A 116 16.45 -3.14 7.86
N THR A 117 16.62 -2.70 9.10
CA THR A 117 17.61 -3.24 10.05
C THR A 117 16.89 -3.82 11.26
N VAL A 118 17.26 -5.05 11.64
CA VAL A 118 16.69 -5.83 12.75
C VAL A 118 17.83 -6.49 13.50
N GLY A 119 18.11 -6.05 14.72
CA GLY A 119 19.36 -6.39 15.39
C GLY A 119 20.56 -6.03 14.50
N GLU A 120 21.43 -6.99 14.25
CA GLU A 120 22.60 -6.82 13.38
C GLU A 120 22.31 -7.07 11.89
N LYS A 121 21.13 -7.60 11.55
CA LYS A 121 20.77 -7.94 10.18
C LYS A 121 20.24 -6.72 9.44
N THR A 122 20.74 -6.50 8.23
CA THR A 122 20.28 -5.44 7.34
C THR A 122 19.80 -6.04 6.03
N ILE A 123 18.57 -5.70 5.63
CA ILE A 123 17.89 -6.20 4.44
C ILE A 123 17.62 -5.02 3.52
N LYS A 124 18.09 -5.09 2.27
CA LYS A 124 17.78 -4.06 1.27
C LYS A 124 16.31 -4.13 0.88
N ILE A 125 15.70 -2.97 0.68
CA ILE A 125 14.32 -2.86 0.22
C ILE A 125 14.21 -1.93 -0.99
N THR A 126 13.27 -2.29 -1.85
CA THR A 126 12.75 -1.45 -2.93
C THR A 126 11.24 -1.41 -2.80
N GLY A 127 10.65 -0.26 -3.06
CA GLY A 127 9.24 -0.04 -2.83
C GLY A 127 8.70 1.20 -3.52
N LEU A 128 7.43 1.45 -3.26
CA LEU A 128 6.67 2.58 -3.74
C LEU A 128 6.16 3.38 -2.55
N TYR A 129 6.01 4.69 -2.75
CA TYR A 129 5.32 5.55 -1.81
C TYR A 129 4.34 6.46 -2.52
N ARG A 130 3.26 6.80 -1.82
CA ARG A 130 2.28 7.80 -2.25
C ARG A 130 1.91 8.69 -1.07
N ILE A 131 1.90 9.99 -1.30
CA ILE A 131 1.41 10.97 -0.33
C ILE A 131 0.07 11.48 -0.83
N ASN A 132 -0.97 11.33 0.00
CA ASN A 132 -2.22 12.03 -0.16
C ASN A 132 -2.14 13.31 0.69
N LYS A 133 -2.08 14.47 0.02
CA LYS A 133 -1.92 15.76 0.68
C LYS A 133 -3.19 16.21 1.40
N GLU A 134 -4.36 15.95 0.81
CA GLU A 134 -5.67 16.34 1.36
C GLU A 134 -5.97 15.57 2.64
N LYS A 135 -5.72 14.27 2.64
CA LYS A 135 -5.95 13.39 3.80
C LYS A 135 -4.76 13.36 4.78
N HIS A 136 -3.66 14.05 4.47
CA HIS A 136 -2.40 13.98 5.22
C HIS A 136 -1.94 12.53 5.46
N LEU A 137 -1.96 11.69 4.43
CA LEU A 137 -1.59 10.27 4.53
C LEU A 137 -0.34 9.96 3.70
N LEU A 138 0.57 9.19 4.30
CA LEU A 138 1.63 8.48 3.61
C LEU A 138 1.23 7.01 3.48
N ARG A 139 1.27 6.48 2.25
CA ARG A 139 1.20 5.06 1.96
C ARG A 139 2.56 4.58 1.47
N LEU A 140 3.03 3.46 2.01
CA LEU A 140 4.25 2.78 1.64
C LEU A 140 3.93 1.34 1.25
N ARG A 141 4.60 0.82 0.23
CA ARG A 141 4.69 -0.61 -0.07
C ARG A 141 6.14 -0.93 -0.38
N TRP A 142 6.66 -2.04 0.12
CA TRP A 142 8.05 -2.45 -0.11
C TRP A 142 8.18 -3.94 -0.28
N LEU A 143 9.27 -4.34 -0.94
CA LEU A 143 9.68 -5.70 -1.20
C LEU A 143 11.06 -5.93 -0.58
N THR A 144 11.22 -7.09 0.03
CA THR A 144 12.48 -7.72 0.42
C THR A 144 12.65 -8.99 -0.42
N PRO A 145 13.81 -9.69 -0.39
CA PRO A 145 13.99 -10.92 -1.16
C PRO A 145 12.97 -12.03 -0.84
N HIS A 146 12.41 -12.05 0.37
CA HIS A 146 11.53 -13.14 0.83
C HIS A 146 10.10 -12.69 1.11
N ASN A 147 9.90 -11.42 1.45
CA ASN A 147 8.62 -10.90 1.90
C ASN A 147 8.31 -9.56 1.25
N SER A 148 7.04 -9.17 1.32
CA SER A 148 6.58 -7.83 0.98
C SER A 148 5.76 -7.25 2.12
N GLY A 149 5.75 -5.93 2.24
CA GLY A 149 5.01 -5.25 3.30
C GLY A 149 4.42 -3.94 2.84
N TRP A 150 3.49 -3.44 3.62
CA TRP A 150 2.80 -2.18 3.41
C TRP A 150 2.73 -1.38 4.71
N ALA A 151 2.61 -0.06 4.60
CA ALA A 151 2.27 0.79 5.72
C ALA A 151 1.40 1.96 5.30
N VAL A 152 0.55 2.40 6.23
CA VAL A 152 -0.26 3.60 6.10
C VAL A 152 -0.10 4.44 7.36
N GLY A 153 0.28 5.70 7.22
CA GLY A 153 0.46 6.59 8.35
C GLY A 153 -0.01 8.01 8.10
N LYS A 154 -0.55 8.63 9.15
CA LYS A 154 -0.91 10.05 9.19
C LYS A 154 0.33 10.91 9.30
N ILE A 155 0.34 12.00 8.54
CA ILE A 155 1.41 12.99 8.47
C ILE A 155 1.05 14.15 9.40
N PHE A 156 1.99 14.51 10.28
CA PHE A 156 1.89 15.64 11.18
C PHE A 156 2.95 16.67 10.80
N ILE A 157 2.50 17.92 10.65
CA ILE A 157 3.36 19.08 10.40
C ILE A 157 3.56 19.79 11.75
N TYR A 158 4.81 20.07 12.10
CA TYR A 158 5.20 20.87 13.26
C TYR A 158 5.97 22.09 12.77
#